data_AF-A0A9P0L7U9-F1
#
_entry.id   AF-A0A9P0L7U9-F1
#
_cell.length_a   1.000
_cell.length_b   1.000
_cell.length_c   1.000
_cell.angle_alpha   90.00
_cell.angle_beta   90.00
_cell.angle_gamma   90.00
#
_symmetry.space_group_name_H-M   'P 1'
#
loop_
_entity.id
_entity.type
_entity.pdbx_description
1 polymer ?
#
loop_
_entity_poly.entity_id
_entity_poly.type
_entity_poly.pdbx_seq_one_letter_code
_entity_poly.pdbx_strand_id
1 'polypeptide(L)' 'MKQNIGRGEFSQFPNLSQTSCQEDDVSTYVQHLNDLYSDFESMFEDILTMEI' A
#
# COMPACT_ATOMS: atom_id res chain seq x y z
N MET A 1 23.36 7.42 -16.70
CA MET A 1 22.59 6.42 -15.91
C MET A 1 21.42 7.14 -15.28
N LYS A 2 20.19 6.65 -15.44
CA LYS A 2 19.02 7.18 -14.72
C LYS A 2 18.96 6.46 -13.37
N GLN A 3 19.11 7.18 -12.27
CA GLN A 3 18.83 6.64 -10.93
C GLN A 3 17.41 7.06 -10.57
N ASN A 4 16.59 6.09 -10.16
CA ASN A 4 15.27 6.39 -9.63
C ASN A 4 15.43 6.93 -8.22
N ILE A 5 14.66 7.97 -7.90
CA ILE A 5 14.64 8.60 -6.57
C ILE A 5 13.90 7.65 -5.63
N GLY A 6 14.50 7.35 -4.47
CA GLY A 6 13.91 6.53 -3.43
C GLY A 6 12.72 7.21 -2.73
N ARG A 7 11.93 6.44 -1.99
CA ARG A 7 10.87 6.99 -1.14
C ARG A 7 11.51 7.88 -0.06
N GLY A 8 10.90 9.04 0.20
CA GLY A 8 11.42 10.02 1.17
C GLY A 8 12.61 10.85 0.68
N GLU A 9 13.20 10.55 -0.49
CA GLU A 9 14.33 11.30 -1.07
C GLU A 9 13.88 12.54 -1.87
N PHE A 10 12.89 13.26 -1.33
CA PHE A 10 12.31 14.45 -1.95
C PHE A 10 12.89 15.77 -1.44
N SER A 11 13.87 15.71 -0.54
CA SER A 11 14.54 16.89 0.04
C SER A 11 15.15 17.82 -1.02
N GLN A 12 15.53 17.27 -2.17
CA GLN A 12 16.04 18.00 -3.33
C GLN A 12 14.97 18.78 -4.11
N PHE A 13 13.68 18.52 -3.88
CA PHE A 13 12.56 19.19 -4.54
C PHE A 13 11.84 20.11 -3.54
N PRO A 14 11.92 21.44 -3.69
CA PRO A 14 11.34 22.39 -2.73
C PRO A 14 9.86 22.11 -2.41
N ASN A 15 9.07 21.79 -3.44
CA ASN A 15 7.63 21.55 -3.32
C ASN A 15 7.28 20.16 -2.76
N LEU A 16 8.22 19.20 -2.80
CA LEU A 16 8.00 17.83 -2.32
C LEU A 16 8.82 17.52 -1.05
N SER A 17 9.66 18.46 -0.61
CA SER A 17 10.48 18.34 0.59
C SER A 17 9.65 18.10 1.85
N GLN A 18 8.42 18.62 1.87
CA GLN A 18 7.47 18.46 2.98
C GLN A 18 6.49 17.30 2.77
N THR A 19 6.40 16.74 1.57
CA THR A 19 5.66 15.49 1.34
C THR A 19 6.53 14.32 1.80
N SER A 20 6.69 14.20 3.12
CA SER A 20 7.21 12.98 3.72
C SER A 20 6.08 11.96 3.74
N CYS A 21 6.15 10.97 2.86
CA CYS A 21 5.41 9.74 3.06
C CYS A 21 6.18 8.96 4.13
N GLN A 22 5.65 8.88 5.36
CA GLN A 22 6.31 8.07 6.39
C GLN A 22 6.15 6.60 5.97
N GLU A 23 7.25 5.85 5.94
CA GLU A 23 7.19 4.41 5.59
C GLU A 23 6.23 3.65 6.52
N ASP A 24 6.11 4.11 7.77
CA ASP A 24 5.14 3.61 8.75
C ASP A 24 3.69 3.76 8.26
N ASP A 25 3.32 4.89 7.64
CA ASP A 25 1.99 5.11 7.07
C ASP A 25 1.71 4.16 5.90
N VAL A 26 2.74 3.90 5.06
CA VAL A 26 2.60 2.98 3.93
C VAL A 26 2.43 1.54 4.41
N SER A 27 3.24 1.12 5.37
CA SER A 27 3.15 -0.22 5.95
C SER A 27 1.78 -0.46 6.61
N THR A 28 1.27 0.55 7.34
CA THR A 28 -0.05 0.51 7.97
C THR A 28 -1.16 0.41 6.93
N TYR A 29 -1.07 1.22 5.87
CA TYR A 29 -2.02 1.15 4.75
C TYR A 29 -2.00 -0.21 4.04
N VAL A 30 -0.82 -0.77 3.79
CA VAL A 30 -0.68 -2.12 3.20
C VAL A 30 -1.28 -3.18 4.11
N GLN A 31 -1.07 -3.09 5.42
CA GLN A 31 -1.68 -4.02 6.37
C GLN A 31 -3.20 -3.96 6.31
N HIS A 32 -3.78 -2.75 6.30
CA HIS A 32 -5.24 -2.59 6.18
C HIS A 32 -5.81 -3.15 4.88
N LEU A 33 -5.08 -3.05 3.76
CA LEU A 33 -5.49 -3.68 2.51
C LEU A 33 -5.49 -5.21 2.60
N ASN A 34 -4.49 -5.79 3.26
CA ASN A 34 -4.41 -7.24 3.46
C ASN A 34 -5.54 -7.74 4.39
N ASP A 35 -5.83 -6.99 5.46
CA ASP A 35 -6.92 -7.30 6.38
C ASP A 35 -8.27 -7.27 5.64
N LEU A 36 -8.52 -6.20 4.87
CA LEU A 36 -9.74 -6.06 4.06
C LEU A 36 -9.88 -7.18 3.01
N TYR A 37 -8.77 -7.59 2.39
CA TYR A 37 -8.78 -8.69 1.43
C TYR A 37 -9.13 -10.02 2.11
N SER A 38 -8.53 -10.28 3.28
CA SER A 38 -8.80 -11.49 4.06
C SER A 38 -10.27 -11.55 4.52
N ASP A 39 -10.83 -10.42 4.97
CA ASP A 39 -12.24 -10.30 5.33
C ASP A 39 -13.15 -10.59 4.13
N PHE A 40 -12.80 -10.08 2.95
CA PHE A 40 -13.55 -10.33 1.71
C PHE A 40 -13.53 -11.82 1.33
N GLU A 41 -12.36 -12.46 1.36
CA GLU A 41 -12.22 -13.90 1.09
C GLU A 41 -13.07 -14.73 2.06
N SER A 42 -13.03 -14.40 3.36
CA SER A 42 -13.83 -15.11 4.36
C SER A 42 -15.34 -14.87 4.18
N MET A 43 -15.76 -13.65 3.86
CA MET A 43 -17.17 -13.31 3.73
C MET A 43 -17.84 -13.96 2.52
N PHE A 44 -17.07 -14.24 1.47
CA PHE A 44 -17.57 -14.78 0.22
C PHE A 44 -16.99 -16.16 -0.13
N GLU A 45 -16.41 -16.86 0.86
CA GLU A 45 -15.81 -18.19 0.66
C GLU A 45 -16.80 -19.16 0.00
N ASP A 46 -18.06 -19.11 0.40
CA ASP A 46 -19.15 -19.94 -0.13
C ASP A 46 -19.41 -19.68 -1.63
N ILE A 47 -19.40 -18.41 -2.04
CA ILE A 47 -19.53 -18.02 -3.45
C ILE A 47 -18.27 -18.39 -4.23
N LEU A 48 -17.09 -18.16 -3.66
CA LEU A 48 -15.80 -18.42 -4.29
C LEU A 48 -15.54 -19.92 -4.50
N THR A 49 -16.07 -20.77 -3.63
CA THR A 49 -15.92 -22.23 -3.67
C THR A 49 -17.09 -22.95 -4.33
N MET A 50 -18.09 -22.20 -4.83
CA MET A 50 -19.25 -22.79 -5.49
C MET A 50 -18.86 -23.43 -6.84
N GLU A 51 -18.99 -24.76 -6.94
CA GLU A 51 -18.85 -25.49 -8.20
C GLU A 51 -20.16 -25.42 -9.00
N ILE A 52 -20.07 -25.11 -10.30
CA ILE A 52 -21.20 -24.99 -11.25
C ILE A 52 -21.50 -26.33 -11.92
#